data_AF-A0A2D5I6D2-F1
#
_entry.id   AF-A0A2D5I6D2-F1
#
_cell.length_a   1.000
_cell.length_b   1.000
_cell.length_c   1.000
_cell.angle_alpha   90.00
_cell.angle_beta   90.00
_cell.angle_gamma   90.00
#
_symmetry.space_group_name_H-M   'P 1'
#
loop_
_entity.id
_entity.type
_entity.pdbx_description
1 polymer ?
#
loop_
_entity_poly.entity_id
_entity_poly.type
_entity_poly.pdbx_seq_one_letter_code
_entity_poly.pdbx_strand_id
1 'polypeptide(L)'
;MTNSGRTLSIWSMSNITNFLGMLGIMASLIFVGLEMRQSHRIAQAAQQQERASMLAERINVWLEAGLDWQSIHFEQDYDYTHSEAITAMRNSAHQSWTLYENDYEQFALGLLSADVWEAKMRGMQRVYNLCEVRPIFRSRLPMFSEGFRNILSGFENSCEG
;
A
#
# COMPACT_ATOMS: atom_id res chain seq x y z
N MET A 1 -9.61 -20.24 70.58
CA MET A 1 -9.82 -19.03 69.76
C MET A 1 -8.97 -19.13 68.49
N THR A 2 -9.36 -19.90 67.46
CA THR A 2 -8.44 -20.12 66.30
C THR A 2 -9.11 -20.44 64.95
N ASN A 3 -10.44 -20.41 64.81
CA ASN A 3 -11.10 -20.81 63.54
C ASN A 3 -11.62 -19.63 62.69
N SER A 4 -11.95 -18.49 63.31
CA SER A 4 -12.55 -17.33 62.60
C SER A 4 -11.54 -16.53 61.75
N GLY A 5 -10.27 -16.44 62.17
CA GLY A 5 -9.23 -15.73 61.41
C GLY A 5 -8.77 -16.46 60.13
N ARG A 6 -8.83 -17.80 60.13
CA ARG A 6 -8.45 -18.63 58.96
C ARG A 6 -9.46 -18.52 57.83
N THR A 7 -10.76 -18.55 58.14
CA THR A 7 -11.82 -18.43 57.13
C THR A 7 -11.80 -17.06 56.45
N LEU A 8 -11.66 -15.96 57.19
CA LEU A 8 -11.51 -14.61 56.63
C LEU A 8 -10.30 -14.47 55.68
N SER A 9 -9.16 -15.09 56.01
CA SER A 9 -7.98 -15.07 55.12
C SER A 9 -8.18 -15.86 53.83
N ILE A 10 -8.90 -17.00 53.89
CA ILE A 10 -9.17 -17.85 52.72
C ILE A 10 -10.15 -17.16 51.76
N TRP A 11 -11.20 -16.51 52.28
CA TRP A 11 -12.13 -15.70 51.48
C TRP A 11 -11.44 -14.48 50.82
N SER A 12 -10.45 -13.89 51.49
CA SER A 12 -9.62 -12.83 50.92
C SER A 12 -8.73 -13.35 49.77
N MET A 13 -8.10 -14.52 49.95
CA MET A 13 -7.25 -15.14 48.94
C MET A 13 -8.03 -15.59 47.70
N SER A 14 -9.26 -16.10 47.86
CA SER A 14 -10.12 -16.44 46.71
C SER A 14 -10.52 -15.21 45.91
N ASN A 15 -10.82 -14.10 46.58
CA ASN A 15 -11.18 -12.85 45.91
C ASN A 15 -9.99 -12.25 45.13
N ILE A 16 -8.78 -12.30 45.71
CA ILE A 16 -7.55 -11.86 45.01
C ILE A 16 -7.30 -12.74 43.78
N THR A 17 -7.40 -14.06 43.93
CA THR A 17 -7.18 -14.99 42.80
C THR A 17 -8.20 -14.78 41.68
N ASN A 18 -9.49 -14.59 42.02
CA ASN A 18 -10.53 -14.33 41.03
C ASN A 18 -10.30 -13.00 40.30
N PHE A 19 -9.93 -11.94 41.02
CA PHE A 19 -9.61 -10.65 40.43
C PHE A 19 -8.40 -10.73 39.50
N LEU A 20 -7.32 -11.40 39.93
CA LEU A 20 -6.14 -11.63 39.10
C LEU A 20 -6.46 -12.51 37.88
N GLY A 21 -7.31 -13.52 38.02
CA GLY A 21 -7.78 -14.35 36.91
C GLY A 21 -8.57 -13.56 35.88
N MET A 22 -9.49 -12.70 36.32
CA MET A 22 -10.26 -11.82 35.43
C MET A 22 -9.35 -10.79 34.73
N LEU A 23 -8.40 -10.19 35.46
CA LEU A 23 -7.39 -9.33 34.87
C LEU A 23 -6.53 -10.06 33.82
N GLY A 24 -6.15 -11.30 34.10
CA GLY A 24 -5.39 -12.14 33.16
C GLY A 24 -6.15 -12.38 31.85
N ILE A 25 -7.45 -12.69 31.93
CA ILE A 25 -8.31 -12.86 30.75
C ILE A 25 -8.45 -11.54 29.99
N MET A 26 -8.67 -10.42 30.68
CA MET A 26 -8.76 -9.12 30.01
C MET A 26 -7.45 -8.74 29.30
N ALA A 27 -6.31 -8.94 29.97
CA ALA A 27 -5.00 -8.66 29.39
C ALA A 27 -4.71 -9.54 28.16
N SER A 28 -5.06 -10.84 28.19
CA SER A 28 -4.87 -11.72 27.05
C SER A 28 -5.77 -11.35 25.87
N LEU A 29 -7.03 -10.97 26.11
CA LEU A 29 -7.94 -10.51 25.05
C LEU A 29 -7.48 -9.20 24.40
N ILE A 30 -6.95 -8.26 25.20
CA ILE A 30 -6.38 -7.01 24.66
C ILE A 30 -5.18 -7.34 23.75
N PHE A 31 -4.28 -8.20 24.20
CA PHE A 31 -3.12 -8.61 23.41
C PHE A 31 -3.52 -9.25 22.09
N VAL A 32 -4.44 -10.23 22.11
CA VAL A 32 -4.98 -10.87 20.90
C VAL A 32 -5.66 -9.84 19.99
N GLY A 33 -6.41 -8.88 20.55
CA GLY A 33 -7.04 -7.81 19.77
C GLY A 33 -6.03 -6.93 19.03
N LEU A 34 -4.88 -6.64 19.65
CA LEU A 34 -3.79 -5.89 19.02
C LEU A 34 -3.13 -6.71 17.89
N GLU A 35 -2.85 -8.00 18.12
CA GLU A 35 -2.29 -8.89 17.09
C GLU A 35 -3.23 -9.06 15.89
N MET A 36 -4.53 -9.25 16.13
CA MET A 36 -5.54 -9.35 15.06
C MET A 36 -5.62 -8.07 14.23
N ARG A 37 -5.53 -6.90 14.86
CA ARG A 37 -5.51 -5.62 14.13
C ARG A 37 -4.28 -5.51 13.23
N GLN A 38 -3.12 -5.93 13.71
CA GLN A 38 -1.90 -5.96 12.91
C GLN A 38 -2.00 -6.96 11.75
N SER A 39 -2.50 -8.17 12.02
CA SER A 39 -2.72 -9.20 11.00
C SER A 39 -3.66 -8.72 9.90
N HIS A 40 -4.79 -8.10 10.27
CA HIS A 40 -5.72 -7.50 9.31
C HIS A 40 -5.06 -6.43 8.45
N ARG A 41 -4.23 -5.56 9.05
CA ARG A 41 -3.49 -4.52 8.31
C ARG A 41 -2.53 -5.12 7.28
N ILE A 42 -1.78 -6.15 7.66
CA ILE A 42 -0.84 -6.85 6.76
C ILE A 42 -1.60 -7.57 5.64
N ALA A 43 -2.74 -8.20 5.95
CA ALA A 43 -3.57 -8.88 4.95
C ALA A 43 -4.12 -7.89 3.90
N GLN A 44 -4.60 -6.72 4.33
CA GLN A 44 -5.06 -5.67 3.42
C GLN A 44 -3.93 -5.17 2.50
N ALA A 45 -2.74 -4.95 3.06
CA ALA A 45 -1.55 -4.60 2.29
C ALA A 45 -1.15 -5.66 1.26
N ALA A 46 -1.12 -6.92 1.66
CA ALA A 46 -0.82 -8.04 0.76
C ALA A 46 -1.83 -8.12 -0.40
N GLN A 47 -3.12 -7.88 -0.12
CA GLN A 47 -4.15 -7.83 -1.15
C GLN A 47 -3.94 -6.67 -2.14
N GLN A 48 -3.52 -5.50 -1.68
CA GLN A 48 -3.20 -4.37 -2.57
C GLN A 48 -1.95 -4.65 -3.41
N GLN A 49 -0.94 -5.30 -2.85
CA GLN A 49 0.25 -5.75 -3.59
C GLN A 49 -0.12 -6.75 -4.69
N GLU A 50 -0.99 -7.71 -4.40
CA GLU A 50 -1.48 -8.67 -5.40
C GLU A 50 -2.27 -7.99 -6.53
N ARG A 51 -3.09 -6.99 -6.21
CA ARG A 51 -3.81 -6.20 -7.24
C ARG A 51 -2.85 -5.41 -8.12
N ALA A 52 -1.82 -4.82 -7.52
CA ALA A 52 -0.79 -4.09 -8.26
C ALA A 52 0.00 -5.02 -9.18
N SER A 53 0.38 -6.23 -8.70
CA SER A 53 1.08 -7.22 -9.54
C SER A 53 0.22 -7.74 -10.67
N MET A 54 -1.07 -8.04 -10.42
CA MET A 54 -2.02 -8.44 -11.47
C MET A 54 -2.16 -7.36 -12.55
N LEU A 55 -2.24 -6.07 -12.17
CA LEU A 55 -2.32 -4.99 -13.14
C LEU A 55 -1.01 -4.83 -13.93
N ALA A 56 0.14 -4.94 -13.28
CA ALA A 56 1.44 -4.87 -13.95
C ALA A 56 1.63 -6.02 -14.96
N GLU A 57 1.21 -7.24 -14.59
CA GLU A 57 1.19 -8.42 -15.46
C GLU A 57 0.24 -8.22 -16.63
N ARG A 58 -0.96 -7.69 -16.36
CA ARG A 58 -1.90 -7.36 -17.43
C ARG A 58 -1.30 -6.38 -18.42
N ILE A 59 -0.58 -5.35 -17.98
CA ILE A 59 0.11 -4.43 -18.89
C ILE A 59 1.24 -5.15 -19.66
N ASN A 60 1.94 -6.10 -19.03
CA ASN A 60 3.00 -6.87 -19.66
C ASN A 60 2.48 -7.72 -20.84
N VAL A 61 1.33 -8.38 -20.68
CA VAL A 61 0.68 -9.14 -21.77
C VAL A 61 0.42 -8.28 -23.00
N TRP A 62 0.09 -7.00 -22.81
CA TRP A 62 -0.16 -6.07 -23.92
C TRP A 62 1.14 -5.66 -24.59
N LEU A 63 2.18 -5.42 -23.79
CA LEU A 63 3.53 -5.17 -24.29
C LEU A 63 4.05 -6.33 -25.15
N GLU A 64 3.89 -7.57 -24.69
CA GLU A 64 4.30 -8.78 -25.43
C GLU A 64 3.54 -8.93 -26.77
N ALA A 65 2.31 -8.44 -26.83
CA ALA A 65 1.53 -8.38 -28.07
C ALA A 65 1.88 -7.17 -28.97
N GLY A 66 2.83 -6.32 -28.56
CA GLY A 66 3.20 -5.09 -29.27
C GLY A 66 2.14 -3.97 -29.18
N LEU A 67 1.22 -4.07 -28.21
CA LEU A 67 0.09 -3.17 -28.05
C LEU A 67 0.37 -2.10 -26.98
N ASP A 68 -0.01 -0.85 -27.27
CA ASP A 68 0.09 0.25 -26.31
C ASP A 68 -1.14 0.29 -25.39
N TRP A 69 -0.90 0.11 -24.09
CA TRP A 69 -1.95 0.09 -23.08
C TRP A 69 -2.68 1.44 -23.00
N GLN A 70 -1.95 2.55 -23.11
CA GLN A 70 -2.52 3.89 -23.05
C GLN A 70 -3.49 4.13 -24.21
N SER A 71 -3.06 3.89 -25.46
CA SER A 71 -3.88 4.11 -26.65
C SER A 71 -5.19 3.32 -26.59
N ILE A 72 -5.12 2.04 -26.24
CA ILE A 72 -6.31 1.19 -26.30
C ILE A 72 -7.19 1.31 -25.05
N HIS A 73 -6.61 1.32 -23.85
CA HIS A 73 -7.39 1.28 -22.61
C HIS A 73 -7.90 2.66 -22.18
N PHE A 74 -7.10 3.71 -22.38
CA PHE A 74 -7.44 5.08 -21.95
C PHE A 74 -8.00 5.93 -23.07
N GLU A 75 -7.39 5.86 -24.25
CA GLU A 75 -7.72 6.75 -25.37
C GLU A 75 -8.75 6.12 -26.32
N GLN A 76 -8.93 4.79 -26.27
CA GLN A 76 -9.78 4.01 -27.16
C GLN A 76 -9.43 4.19 -28.65
N ASP A 77 -8.14 4.43 -28.91
CA ASP A 77 -7.58 4.52 -30.26
C ASP A 77 -6.92 3.18 -30.62
N TYR A 78 -7.62 2.42 -31.46
CA TYR A 78 -7.22 1.06 -31.86
C TYR A 78 -6.37 1.04 -33.14
N ASP A 79 -6.36 2.13 -33.91
CA ASP A 79 -5.63 2.23 -35.17
C ASP A 79 -4.26 2.91 -34.99
N TYR A 80 -4.06 3.57 -33.85
CA TYR A 80 -2.83 4.28 -33.54
C TYR A 80 -1.67 3.35 -33.20
N THR A 81 -0.60 3.47 -33.97
CA THR A 81 0.59 2.63 -33.86
C THR A 81 1.81 3.48 -33.52
N HIS A 82 2.51 3.07 -32.46
CA HIS A 82 3.81 3.60 -32.09
C HIS A 82 4.93 2.65 -32.55
N SER A 83 6.17 3.15 -32.61
CA SER A 83 7.32 2.26 -32.69
C SER A 83 7.42 1.39 -31.44
N GLU A 84 7.95 0.17 -31.55
CA GLU A 84 8.13 -0.77 -30.43
C GLU A 84 8.79 -0.14 -29.20
N ALA A 85 9.84 0.67 -29.39
CA ALA A 85 10.53 1.35 -28.29
C ALA A 85 9.62 2.33 -27.52
N ILE A 86 8.75 3.05 -28.22
CA ILE A 86 7.80 4.00 -27.62
C ILE A 86 6.68 3.24 -26.91
N THR A 87 6.14 2.17 -27.51
CA THR A 87 5.17 1.27 -26.87
C THR A 87 5.73 0.69 -25.56
N ALA A 88 6.98 0.21 -25.59
CA ALA A 88 7.66 -0.31 -24.41
C ALA A 88 7.83 0.76 -23.32
N MET A 89 8.25 1.97 -23.69
CA MET A 89 8.41 3.07 -22.74
C MET A 89 7.08 3.49 -22.11
N ARG A 90 6.01 3.59 -22.90
CA ARG A 90 4.66 3.95 -22.44
C ARG A 90 4.08 2.88 -21.51
N ASN A 91 4.13 1.61 -21.90
CA ASN A 91 3.68 0.51 -21.02
C ASN A 91 4.51 0.43 -19.72
N SER A 92 5.83 0.63 -19.82
CA SER A 92 6.70 0.68 -18.64
C SER A 92 6.37 1.85 -17.71
N ALA A 93 5.95 3.00 -18.24
CA ALA A 93 5.48 4.11 -17.42
C ALA A 93 4.20 3.73 -16.66
N HIS A 94 3.24 3.02 -17.28
CA HIS A 94 2.09 2.50 -16.54
C HIS A 94 2.50 1.52 -15.44
N GLN A 95 3.39 0.57 -15.71
CA GLN A 95 3.87 -0.36 -14.69
C GLN A 95 4.55 0.38 -13.54
N SER A 96 5.36 1.39 -13.84
CA SER A 96 6.03 2.24 -12.84
C SER A 96 5.01 2.95 -11.95
N TRP A 97 4.00 3.59 -12.54
CA TRP A 97 2.96 4.28 -11.76
C TRP A 97 2.10 3.32 -10.91
N THR A 98 1.82 2.10 -11.40
CA THR A 98 1.16 1.06 -10.60
C THR A 98 2.02 0.63 -9.40
N LEU A 99 3.33 0.46 -9.62
CA LEU A 99 4.26 0.12 -8.54
C LEU A 99 4.37 1.25 -7.51
N TYR A 100 4.44 2.50 -7.95
CA TYR A 100 4.59 3.65 -7.06
C TYR A 100 3.33 3.94 -6.23
N GLU A 101 2.15 3.74 -6.82
CA GLU A 101 0.89 3.77 -6.08
C GLU A 101 0.89 2.71 -4.99
N ASN A 102 1.33 1.48 -5.28
CA ASN A 102 1.47 0.45 -4.26
C ASN A 102 2.50 0.81 -3.19
N ASP A 103 3.70 1.26 -3.57
CA ASP A 103 4.76 1.68 -2.65
C ASP A 103 4.23 2.75 -1.67
N TYR A 104 3.40 3.70 -2.16
CA TYR A 104 2.73 4.69 -1.32
C TYR A 104 1.77 4.05 -0.32
N GLU A 105 0.89 3.16 -0.76
CA GLU A 105 -0.07 2.49 0.13
C GLU A 105 0.65 1.66 1.22
N GLN A 106 1.75 0.99 0.86
CA GLN A 106 2.60 0.27 1.81
C GLN A 106 3.27 1.20 2.83
N PHE A 107 3.74 2.37 2.38
CA PHE A 107 4.29 3.39 3.26
C PHE A 107 3.23 3.98 4.21
N ALA A 108 2.03 4.29 3.71
CA ALA A 108 0.91 4.78 4.52
C ALA A 108 0.46 3.73 5.56
N LEU A 109 0.60 2.44 5.24
CA LEU A 109 0.40 1.34 6.16
C LEU A 109 1.61 1.05 7.09
N GLY A 110 2.67 1.85 7.03
CA GLY A 110 3.86 1.68 7.88
C GLY A 110 4.59 0.36 7.64
N LEU A 111 4.40 -0.25 6.46
CA LEU A 111 5.02 -1.50 6.03
C LEU A 111 6.23 -1.26 5.12
N LEU A 112 6.43 -0.02 4.66
CA LEU A 112 7.63 0.44 3.96
C LEU A 112 8.40 1.41 4.85
N SER A 113 9.72 1.20 4.99
CA SER A 113 10.56 2.08 5.80
C SER A 113 10.75 3.45 5.14
N ALA A 114 11.00 4.48 5.96
CA ALA A 114 11.12 5.86 5.49
C ALA A 114 12.29 6.06 4.51
N ASP A 115 13.44 5.41 4.75
CA ASP A 115 14.61 5.47 3.88
C ASP A 115 14.34 4.84 2.49
N VAL A 116 13.61 3.73 2.46
CA VAL A 116 13.19 3.10 1.20
C VAL A 116 12.18 3.98 0.50
N TRP A 117 11.20 4.53 1.22
CA TRP A 117 10.23 5.46 0.66
C TRP A 117 10.87 6.69 0.02
N GLU A 118 11.84 7.32 0.69
CA GLU A 118 12.61 8.44 0.14
C GLU A 118 13.36 8.05 -1.15
N ALA A 119 13.89 6.82 -1.23
CA ALA A 119 14.51 6.32 -2.45
C ALA A 119 13.49 6.14 -3.58
N LYS A 120 12.29 5.62 -3.27
CA LYS A 120 11.19 5.51 -4.24
C LYS A 120 10.74 6.89 -4.73
N MET A 121 10.67 7.89 -3.86
CA MET A 121 10.33 9.28 -4.22
C MET A 121 11.28 9.87 -5.26
N ARG A 122 12.60 9.61 -5.14
CA ARG A 122 13.57 10.02 -6.17
C ARG A 122 13.32 9.33 -7.52
N GLY A 123 12.98 8.04 -7.49
CA GLY A 123 12.61 7.28 -8.68
C GLY A 123 11.33 7.82 -9.35
N MET A 124 10.30 8.08 -8.55
CA MET A 124 9.06 8.71 -8.98
C MET A 124 9.30 10.08 -9.61
N GLN A 125 10.12 10.94 -8.99
CA GLN A 125 10.49 12.24 -9.54
C GLN A 125 11.16 12.13 -10.91
N ARG A 126 12.03 11.13 -11.10
CA ARG A 126 12.67 10.84 -12.39
C ARG A 126 11.62 10.45 -13.44
N VAL A 127 10.73 9.52 -13.14
CA VAL A 127 9.68 9.06 -14.07
C VAL A 127 8.67 10.16 -14.37
N TYR A 128 8.29 10.94 -13.35
CA TYR A 128 7.47 12.14 -13.49
C TYR A 128 8.07 13.06 -14.56
N ASN A 129 9.38 13.30 -14.51
CA ASN A 129 10.11 14.17 -15.45
C ASN A 129 10.45 13.54 -16.80
N LEU A 130 9.95 12.34 -17.13
CA LEU A 130 10.04 11.82 -18.50
C LEU A 130 8.90 12.40 -19.35
N CYS A 131 9.19 13.48 -20.07
CA CYS A 131 8.18 14.30 -20.74
C CYS A 131 7.37 13.55 -21.80
N GLU A 132 8.01 12.63 -22.53
CA GLU A 132 7.35 11.78 -23.53
C GLU A 132 6.21 10.93 -22.95
N VAL A 133 6.30 10.53 -21.67
CA VAL A 133 5.28 9.74 -20.98
C VAL A 133 4.47 10.56 -19.97
N ARG A 134 4.59 11.89 -20.00
CA ARG A 134 3.79 12.79 -19.16
C ARG A 134 2.28 12.60 -19.35
N PRO A 135 1.74 12.37 -20.57
CA PRO A 135 0.32 12.12 -20.77
C PRO A 135 -0.21 10.92 -19.95
N ILE A 136 0.61 9.88 -19.75
CA ILE A 136 0.26 8.70 -18.95
C ILE A 136 0.09 9.06 -17.47
N PHE A 137 0.98 9.89 -16.93
CA PHE A 137 0.80 10.40 -15.58
C PHE A 137 -0.52 11.20 -15.47
N ARG A 138 -0.78 12.07 -16.45
CA ARG A 138 -1.99 12.91 -16.47
C ARG A 138 -3.27 12.08 -16.59
N SER A 139 -3.28 11.00 -17.39
CA SER A 139 -4.43 10.10 -17.52
C SER A 139 -4.69 9.32 -16.22
N ARG A 140 -3.64 8.98 -15.47
CA ARG A 140 -3.75 8.25 -14.20
C ARG A 140 -4.06 9.12 -12.99
N LEU A 141 -3.64 10.39 -12.99
CA LEU A 141 -3.74 11.30 -11.86
C LEU A 141 -5.13 11.36 -11.18
N PRO A 142 -6.27 11.36 -11.92
CA PRO A 142 -7.59 11.37 -11.30
C PRO A 142 -7.96 10.10 -10.53
N MET A 143 -7.31 8.97 -10.82
CA MET A 143 -7.61 7.66 -10.22
C MET A 143 -6.78 7.36 -8.98
N PHE A 144 -5.69 8.10 -8.76
CA PHE A 144 -4.86 7.95 -7.57
C PHE A 144 -5.58 8.39 -6.30
N SER A 145 -5.25 7.74 -5.19
CA SER A 145 -5.74 8.14 -3.87
C SER A 145 -5.33 9.58 -3.55
N GLU A 146 -6.17 10.29 -2.78
CA GLU A 146 -5.94 11.70 -2.44
C GLU A 146 -4.57 11.91 -1.79
N GLY A 147 -4.21 11.02 -0.86
CA GLY A 147 -2.91 11.10 -0.19
C GLY A 147 -1.74 10.91 -1.15
N PHE A 148 -1.84 10.00 -2.13
CA PHE A 148 -0.78 9.85 -3.14
C PHE A 148 -0.70 11.09 -4.03
N ARG A 149 -1.83 11.66 -4.45
CA ARG A 149 -1.86 12.90 -5.24
C ARG A 149 -1.22 14.08 -4.50
N ASN A 150 -1.42 14.18 -3.19
CA ASN A 150 -0.81 15.21 -2.35
C ASN A 150 0.71 15.07 -2.26
N ILE A 151 1.24 13.84 -2.33
CA ILE A 151 2.68 13.62 -2.44
C ILE A 151 3.20 14.10 -3.79
N LEU A 152 2.52 13.73 -4.88
CA LEU A 152 2.94 14.03 -6.26
C LEU A 152 2.84 15.52 -6.60
N SER A 153 2.01 16.30 -5.91
CA SER A 153 1.89 17.75 -6.12
C SER A 153 3.14 18.52 -5.69
N GLY A 154 3.99 17.92 -4.86
CA GLY A 154 5.28 18.49 -4.46
C GLY A 154 6.42 18.23 -5.45
N PHE A 155 6.18 17.50 -6.54
CA PHE A 155 7.24 17.18 -7.52
C PHE A 155 7.59 18.37 -8.41
N GLU A 156 8.88 18.53 -8.67
CA GLU A 156 9.38 19.54 -9.61
C GLU A 156 9.01 19.15 -11.04
N ASN A 157 8.41 20.07 -11.80
CA ASN A 157 8.02 19.82 -13.19
C ASN A 157 9.03 20.42 -14.18
N SER A 158 9.82 19.54 -14.81
CA SER A 158 10.78 19.94 -15.85
C SER A 158 10.25 19.89 -17.29
N CYS A 159 9.00 19.45 -17.48
CA CYS A 159 8.40 19.26 -18.81
C CYS A 159 7.61 20.46 -19.32
N GLU A 160 7.54 21.53 -18.52
CA GLU A 160 6.85 22.79 -18.86
C GLU A 160 7.84 23.95 -19.00
N GLY A 161 9.09 23.63 -19.38
CA GLY A 161 10.15 24.58 -19.72
C GLY A 161 10.27 24.84 -21.22
#